data_AF-A0A519Y8Y1-F1
#
_entry.id   AF-A0A519Y8Y1-F1
#
_cell.length_a   1.000
_cell.length_b   1.000
_cell.length_c   1.000
_cell.angle_alpha   90.00
_cell.angle_beta   90.00
_cell.angle_gamma   90.00
#
_symmetry.space_group_name_H-M   'P 1'
#
loop_
_entity.id
_entity.type
_entity.pdbx_description
1 polymer ?
#
loop_
_entity_poly.entity_id
_entity_poly.type
_entity_poly.pdbx_seq_one_letter_code
_entity_poly.pdbx_strand_id
1 'polypeptide(L)'
;MRPFLLALLLIISSLAHAQQGKLAGKVTDKKTGEAVIGATVLVTGTTQAAPVDVDGSYTLALNAGTYSITITYVGYKSLTFPGTVIKSGATTTLNGTMEASATSLTEVTVTGVKQTGTEVALIQDLRKSDVVVSGLSNDQIAKTLDRDASEVVRRIPGVTVQNNNFIVI
;
A
#
# COMPACT_ATOMS: atom_id res chain seq x y z
N MET A 1 -40.99 -0.33 35.49
CA MET A 1 -39.78 0.54 35.48
C MET A 1 -38.62 -0.01 34.64
N ARG A 2 -38.40 -1.33 34.56
CA ARG A 2 -37.35 -1.94 33.71
C ARG A 2 -37.42 -1.66 32.18
N PRO A 3 -38.59 -1.58 31.52
CA PRO A 3 -38.63 -1.33 30.07
C PRO A 3 -38.33 0.14 29.70
N PHE A 4 -38.57 1.08 30.63
CA PHE A 4 -38.30 2.50 30.42
C PHE A 4 -36.79 2.80 30.44
N LEU A 5 -36.05 2.10 31.31
CA LEU A 5 -34.58 2.20 31.37
C LEU A 5 -33.92 1.64 30.09
N LEU A 6 -34.47 0.55 29.54
CA LEU A 6 -33.98 -0.04 28.29
C LEU A 6 -34.24 0.88 27.08
N ALA A 7 -35.44 1.47 27.01
CA ALA A 7 -35.79 2.42 25.96
C ALA A 7 -34.91 3.68 26.00
N LEU A 8 -34.62 4.20 27.19
CA LEU A 8 -33.72 5.34 27.37
C LEU A 8 -32.28 5.02 26.94
N LEU A 9 -31.77 3.82 27.28
CA LEU A 9 -30.43 3.37 26.87
C LEU A 9 -30.31 3.22 25.34
N LEU A 10 -31.36 2.74 24.68
CA LEU A 10 -31.40 2.59 23.23
C LEU A 10 -31.35 3.96 22.50
N ILE A 11 -32.05 4.96 23.05
CA ILE A 11 -32.07 6.33 22.50
C ILE A 11 -30.68 6.97 22.62
N ILE A 12 -29.99 6.84 23.77
CA ILE A 12 -28.65 7.42 23.98
C ILE A 12 -27.62 6.80 23.04
N SER A 13 -27.71 5.49 22.74
CA SER A 13 -26.83 4.83 21.79
C SER A 13 -27.00 5.34 20.36
N SER A 14 -28.24 5.66 19.95
CA SER A 14 -28.51 6.23 18.62
C SER A 14 -27.92 7.64 18.44
N LEU A 15 -27.91 8.45 19.50
CA LEU A 15 -27.31 9.80 19.50
C LEU A 15 -25.77 9.76 19.40
N ALA A 16 -25.13 8.71 19.93
CA ALA A 16 -23.67 8.54 19.83
C ALA A 16 -23.18 8.31 18.39
N HIS A 17 -24.02 7.70 17.53
CA HIS A 17 -23.68 7.45 16.12
C HIS A 17 -23.90 8.67 15.21
N ALA A 18 -24.58 9.72 15.69
CA ALA A 18 -24.90 10.91 14.90
C ALA A 18 -23.80 12.00 14.91
N GLN A 19 -22.66 11.76 15.56
CA GLN A 19 -21.56 12.73 15.69
C GLN A 19 -20.57 12.74 14.50
N GLN A 20 -20.86 11.98 13.45
CA GLN A 20 -20.05 11.98 12.24
C GLN A 20 -20.26 13.29 11.47
N GLY A 21 -19.17 13.96 11.12
CA GLY A 21 -19.18 15.04 10.14
C GLY A 21 -19.28 14.47 8.73
N LYS A 22 -19.72 15.30 7.78
CA LYS A 22 -19.78 14.92 6.37
C LYS A 22 -18.82 15.79 5.58
N LEU A 23 -17.99 15.18 4.75
CA LEU A 23 -17.24 15.87 3.71
C LEU A 23 -17.99 15.65 2.40
N ALA A 24 -18.41 16.74 1.77
CA ALA A 24 -19.04 16.71 0.46
C ALA A 24 -18.29 17.61 -0.51
N GLY A 25 -18.45 17.41 -1.80
CA GLY A 25 -17.85 18.31 -2.77
C GLY A 25 -18.00 17.82 -4.19
N LYS A 26 -17.42 18.60 -5.12
CA LYS A 26 -17.38 18.25 -6.53
C LYS A 26 -15.93 18.17 -7.03
N VAL A 27 -15.65 17.17 -7.86
CA VAL A 27 -14.37 16.99 -8.55
C VAL A 27 -14.56 17.21 -10.05
N THR A 28 -13.82 18.16 -10.60
CA THR A 28 -13.90 18.54 -12.02
C THR A 28 -12.53 18.59 -12.68
N ASP A 29 -12.47 18.32 -13.98
CA ASP A 29 -11.26 18.45 -14.79
C ASP A 29 -10.95 19.93 -15.09
N LYS A 30 -9.69 20.35 -14.96
CA LYS A 30 -9.26 21.73 -15.22
C LYS A 30 -9.34 22.16 -16.69
N LYS A 31 -9.11 21.23 -17.62
CA LYS A 31 -9.12 21.46 -19.07
C LYS A 31 -10.53 21.42 -19.65
N THR A 32 -11.31 20.40 -19.33
CA THR A 32 -12.63 20.18 -19.94
C THR A 32 -13.76 20.77 -19.10
N GLY A 33 -13.54 20.98 -17.79
CA GLY A 33 -14.61 21.38 -16.87
C GLY A 33 -15.59 20.24 -16.55
N GLU A 34 -15.35 19.05 -17.10
CA GLU A 34 -16.22 17.88 -16.90
C GLU A 34 -16.01 17.24 -15.53
N ALA A 35 -17.01 16.49 -15.07
CA ALA A 35 -16.91 15.70 -13.86
C ALA A 35 -15.85 14.60 -14.00
N VAL A 36 -14.95 14.48 -13.01
CA VAL A 36 -13.97 13.39 -12.99
C VAL A 36 -14.60 12.18 -12.29
N ILE A 37 -15.34 11.40 -13.07
CA ILE A 37 -16.03 10.19 -12.59
C ILE A 37 -15.00 9.12 -12.23
N GLY A 38 -15.21 8.41 -11.12
CA GLY A 38 -14.34 7.30 -10.71
C GLY A 38 -13.04 7.73 -10.04
N ALA A 39 -12.82 9.03 -9.82
CA ALA A 39 -11.77 9.49 -8.92
C ALA A 39 -12.02 8.96 -7.50
N THR A 40 -10.94 8.70 -6.76
CA THR A 40 -11.00 8.22 -5.39
C THR A 40 -10.57 9.33 -4.44
N VAL A 41 -11.44 9.68 -3.49
CA VAL A 41 -11.16 10.61 -2.41
C VAL A 41 -10.70 9.80 -1.20
N LEU A 42 -9.41 9.88 -0.89
CA LEU A 42 -8.76 9.19 0.22
C LEU A 42 -8.46 10.17 1.36
N VAL A 43 -8.73 9.75 2.59
CA VAL A 43 -8.34 10.51 3.78
C VAL A 43 -6.98 10.02 4.27
N THR A 44 -5.97 10.84 4.06
CA THR A 44 -4.57 10.52 4.38
C THR A 44 -4.42 10.21 5.87
N GLY A 45 -3.80 9.07 6.18
CA GLY A 45 -3.66 8.57 7.56
C GLY A 45 -4.81 7.69 8.05
N THR A 46 -5.83 7.45 7.22
CA THR A 46 -6.92 6.50 7.52
C THR A 46 -7.15 5.55 6.34
N THR A 47 -7.97 4.53 6.54
CA THR A 47 -8.44 3.63 5.47
C THR A 47 -9.75 4.08 4.83
N GLN A 48 -10.26 5.26 5.22
CA GLN A 48 -11.52 5.80 4.70
C GLN A 48 -11.30 6.39 3.31
N ALA A 49 -12.05 5.87 2.33
CA ALA A 49 -12.08 6.40 0.97
C ALA A 49 -13.50 6.40 0.43
N ALA A 50 -13.81 7.35 -0.46
CA ALA A 50 -15.07 7.40 -1.20
C ALA A 50 -14.79 7.59 -2.70
N PRO A 51 -15.46 6.83 -3.58
CA PRO A 51 -15.44 7.10 -5.00
C PRO A 51 -16.23 8.37 -5.33
N VAL A 52 -15.83 9.06 -6.39
CA VAL A 52 -16.57 10.17 -6.99
C VAL A 52 -17.63 9.61 -7.94
N ASP A 53 -18.85 10.10 -7.78
CA ASP A 53 -20.03 9.68 -8.54
C ASP A 53 -20.04 10.24 -9.98
N VAL A 54 -21.01 9.81 -10.79
CA VAL A 54 -21.15 10.19 -12.21
C VAL A 54 -21.32 11.70 -12.42
N ASP A 55 -21.91 12.40 -11.45
CA ASP A 55 -22.07 13.86 -11.49
C ASP A 55 -20.81 14.62 -11.04
N GLY A 56 -19.74 13.91 -10.70
CA GLY A 56 -18.51 14.46 -10.11
C GLY A 56 -18.66 14.78 -8.64
N SER A 57 -19.79 14.46 -8.02
CA SER A 57 -20.02 14.69 -6.59
C SER A 57 -19.45 13.56 -5.75
N TYR A 58 -19.02 13.87 -4.53
CA TYR A 58 -18.60 12.86 -3.56
C TYR A 58 -19.12 13.21 -2.18
N THR A 59 -19.38 12.19 -1.38
CA THR A 59 -19.76 12.32 0.03
C THR A 59 -19.04 11.27 0.86
N LEU A 60 -18.38 11.70 1.93
CA LEU A 60 -17.65 10.84 2.85
C LEU A 60 -17.99 11.24 4.30
N ALA A 61 -18.46 10.28 5.08
CA ALA A 61 -18.70 10.47 6.51
C ALA A 61 -17.39 10.26 7.29
N LEU A 62 -17.00 11.25 8.08
CA LEU A 62 -15.75 11.25 8.86
C LEU A 62 -16.02 11.80 10.26
N ASN A 63 -15.33 11.27 11.26
CA ASN A 63 -15.38 11.85 12.60
C ASN A 63 -14.79 13.27 12.60
N ALA A 64 -15.23 14.10 13.54
CA ALA A 64 -14.68 15.45 13.68
C ALA A 64 -13.17 15.40 13.91
N GLY A 65 -12.43 16.25 13.19
CA GLY A 65 -10.98 16.25 13.22
C GLY A 65 -10.39 17.00 12.02
N THR A 66 -9.06 17.14 12.03
CA THR A 66 -8.32 17.75 10.93
C THR A 66 -7.63 16.64 10.14
N TYR A 67 -7.94 16.54 8.85
CA TYR A 67 -7.39 15.51 7.98
C TYR A 67 -6.79 16.13 6.71
N SER A 68 -5.87 15.38 6.10
CA SER A 68 -5.38 15.69 4.76
C SER A 68 -6.14 14.85 3.75
N ILE A 69 -6.87 15.49 2.84
CA ILE A 69 -7.70 14.81 1.84
C ILE A 69 -6.91 14.71 0.54
N THR A 70 -6.74 13.51 0.00
CA THR A 70 -6.04 13.27 -1.26
C THR A 70 -7.03 12.72 -2.28
N ILE A 71 -7.17 13.40 -3.41
CA ILE A 71 -7.98 12.97 -4.54
C ILE A 71 -7.04 12.41 -5.59
N THR A 72 -7.25 11.16 -5.98
CA THR A 72 -6.42 10.48 -6.97
C THR A 72 -7.27 9.81 -8.03
N TYR A 73 -6.79 9.82 -9.26
CA TYR A 73 -7.43 9.15 -10.38
C TYR A 73 -6.38 8.79 -11.43
N VAL A 74 -6.60 7.68 -12.14
CA VAL A 74 -5.66 7.19 -13.14
C VAL A 74 -5.58 8.20 -14.29
N GLY A 75 -4.35 8.61 -14.65
CA GLY A 75 -4.10 9.62 -15.69
C GLY A 75 -4.22 11.07 -15.22
N TYR A 76 -4.43 11.31 -13.92
CA TYR A 76 -4.51 12.65 -13.33
C TYR A 76 -3.45 12.88 -12.27
N LYS A 77 -3.07 14.13 -12.07
CA LYS A 77 -2.19 14.53 -10.97
C LYS A 77 -2.95 14.41 -9.66
N SER A 78 -2.37 13.69 -8.70
CA SER A 78 -2.96 13.57 -7.36
C SER A 78 -3.01 14.95 -6.68
N LEU A 79 -4.16 15.27 -6.11
CA LEU A 79 -4.44 16.56 -5.48
C LEU A 79 -4.63 16.37 -3.98
N THR A 80 -3.77 16.99 -3.18
CA THR A 80 -3.81 16.87 -1.72
C THR A 80 -4.18 18.21 -1.08
N PHE A 81 -5.20 18.18 -0.22
CA PHE A 81 -5.68 19.28 0.59
C PHE A 81 -5.31 19.04 2.06
N PRO A 82 -4.18 19.59 2.54
CA PRO A 82 -3.80 19.47 3.94
C PRO A 82 -4.70 20.34 4.82
N GLY A 83 -4.95 19.88 6.05
CA GLY A 83 -5.59 20.70 7.09
C GLY A 83 -7.10 20.91 6.92
N THR A 84 -7.80 20.01 6.24
CA THR A 84 -9.27 20.10 6.10
C THR A 84 -9.93 19.79 7.44
N VAL A 85 -10.62 20.78 8.01
CA VAL A 85 -11.31 20.65 9.31
C VAL A 85 -12.72 20.12 9.09
N ILE A 86 -12.99 18.93 9.62
CA ILE A 86 -14.32 18.31 9.64
C ILE A 86 -14.94 18.58 11.01
N LYS A 87 -16.13 19.19 11.01
CA LYS A 87 -16.91 19.46 12.22
C LYS A 87 -18.00 18.39 12.39
N SER A 88 -18.22 17.93 13.62
CA SER A 88 -19.28 16.97 13.96
C SER A 88 -20.65 17.55 13.59
N GLY A 89 -21.48 16.77 12.90
CA GLY A 89 -22.85 17.17 12.52
C GLY A 89 -22.95 18.27 11.46
N ALA A 90 -21.82 18.72 10.89
CA ALA A 90 -21.79 19.69 9.80
C ALA A 90 -21.30 19.03 8.50
N THR A 91 -21.71 19.61 7.38
CA THR A 91 -21.19 19.24 6.06
C THR A 91 -20.11 20.25 5.66
N THR A 92 -18.86 19.79 5.59
CA THR A 92 -17.75 20.56 5.02
C THR A 92 -17.77 20.35 3.51
N THR A 93 -17.86 21.43 2.74
CA THR A 93 -17.82 21.38 1.28
C THR A 93 -16.41 21.66 0.77
N LEU A 94 -15.83 20.75 -0.01
CA LEU A 94 -14.50 20.90 -0.60
C LEU A 94 -14.54 20.53 -2.09
N ASN A 95 -14.38 21.53 -2.96
CA ASN A 95 -14.32 21.30 -4.40
C ASN A 95 -12.87 21.11 -4.84
N GLY A 96 -12.64 20.12 -5.70
CA GLY A 96 -11.32 19.80 -6.24
C GLY A 96 -11.30 19.95 -7.75
N THR A 97 -10.32 20.67 -8.29
CA THR A 97 -10.09 20.72 -9.73
C THR A 97 -8.84 19.90 -10.04
N MET A 98 -9.00 18.78 -10.75
CA MET A 98 -7.88 17.90 -11.10
C MET A 98 -7.25 18.30 -12.42
N GLU A 99 -5.93 18.14 -12.51
CA GLU A 99 -5.18 18.37 -13.74
C GLU A 99 -4.82 17.02 -14.37
N ALA A 100 -5.21 16.82 -15.64
CA ALA A 100 -4.82 15.63 -16.39
C ALA A 100 -3.29 15.56 -16.49
N SER A 101 -2.71 14.46 -16.03
CA SER A 101 -1.27 14.22 -16.05
C SER A 101 -0.94 13.34 -17.25
N ALA A 102 -0.65 13.97 -18.40
CA ALA A 102 -0.30 13.28 -19.63
C ALA A 102 1.09 12.59 -19.59
N THR A 103 1.85 12.72 -18.49
CA THR A 103 3.31 12.46 -18.51
C THR A 103 3.85 11.70 -17.29
N SER A 104 3.03 11.17 -16.39
CA SER A 104 3.59 10.50 -15.20
C SER A 104 2.78 9.29 -14.74
N LEU A 105 2.55 8.35 -15.65
CA LEU A 105 2.48 6.94 -15.27
C LEU A 105 3.91 6.46 -14.99
N THR A 106 4.54 6.96 -13.91
CA THR A 106 5.66 6.21 -13.33
C THR A 106 5.06 4.95 -12.77
N GLU A 107 5.29 3.86 -13.51
CA GLU A 107 5.06 2.48 -13.13
C GLU A 107 5.22 2.32 -11.61
N VAL A 108 4.12 2.01 -10.92
CA VAL A 108 4.20 1.56 -9.52
C VAL A 108 4.71 0.13 -9.60
N THR A 109 6.01 -0.04 -9.78
CA THR A 109 6.65 -1.33 -9.57
C THR A 109 6.48 -1.64 -8.10
N VAL A 110 5.59 -2.57 -7.76
CA VAL A 110 5.55 -3.18 -6.44
C VAL A 110 6.85 -3.98 -6.32
N THR A 111 7.93 -3.31 -5.95
CA THR A 111 9.23 -3.93 -5.74
C THR A 111 9.15 -4.68 -4.42
N GLY A 112 8.55 -5.86 -4.44
CA GLY A 112 8.78 -6.87 -3.42
C GLY A 112 10.27 -7.17 -3.45
N VAL A 113 11.02 -6.65 -2.48
CA VAL A 113 12.45 -6.95 -2.35
C VAL A 113 12.55 -8.44 -1.99
N LYS A 114 12.64 -9.32 -2.99
CA LYS A 114 12.99 -10.72 -2.78
C LYS A 114 14.42 -10.68 -2.23
N GLN A 115 14.59 -10.91 -0.93
CA GLN A 115 15.91 -11.06 -0.33
C GLN A 115 16.54 -12.36 -0.86
N THR A 116 17.14 -12.29 -2.05
CA THR A 116 17.97 -13.36 -2.61
C THR A 116 19.28 -13.41 -1.83
N GLY A 117 19.61 -14.59 -1.29
CA GLY A 117 20.85 -14.81 -0.54
C GLY A 117 20.67 -15.39 0.86
N THR A 118 19.45 -15.38 1.40
CA THR A 118 19.12 -16.08 2.65
C THR A 118 18.96 -17.58 2.43
N GLU A 119 19.23 -18.38 3.45
CA GLU A 119 19.03 -19.83 3.41
C GLU A 119 17.59 -20.21 3.05
N VAL A 120 16.61 -19.43 3.51
CA VAL A 120 15.20 -19.64 3.19
C VAL A 120 14.90 -19.41 1.70
N ALA A 121 15.50 -18.39 1.09
CA ALA A 121 15.36 -18.14 -0.35
C ALA A 121 16.02 -19.24 -1.19
N LEU A 122 17.18 -19.74 -0.77
CA LEU A 122 17.86 -20.86 -1.42
C LEU A 122 17.02 -22.14 -1.37
N ILE A 123 16.46 -22.50 -0.21
CA ILE A 123 15.61 -23.70 -0.09
C ILE A 123 14.35 -23.58 -0.97
N GLN A 124 13.77 -22.39 -1.10
CA GLN A 124 12.63 -22.18 -2.00
C GLN A 124 13.01 -22.31 -3.49
N ASP A 125 14.16 -21.79 -3.89
CA ASP A 125 14.67 -21.91 -5.26
C ASP A 125 15.07 -23.37 -5.58
N LEU A 126 15.64 -24.10 -4.61
CA LEU A 126 15.92 -25.55 -4.73
C LEU A 126 14.63 -26.38 -4.87
N ARG A 127 13.59 -26.07 -4.09
CA ARG A 127 12.29 -26.77 -4.18
C ARG A 127 11.54 -26.51 -5.48
N LYS A 128 11.81 -25.39 -6.16
CA LYS A 128 11.20 -25.02 -7.44
C LYS A 128 11.98 -25.51 -8.67
N SER A 129 13.18 -26.06 -8.49
CA SER A 129 13.94 -26.62 -9.62
C SER A 129 13.49 -28.04 -9.94
N ASP A 130 13.21 -28.30 -11.23
CA ASP A 130 12.92 -29.64 -11.76
C ASP A 130 14.17 -30.54 -11.83
N VAL A 131 15.36 -30.02 -11.47
CA VAL A 131 16.63 -30.75 -11.37
C VAL A 131 17.20 -30.58 -9.96
N VAL A 132 17.80 -31.64 -9.40
CA VAL A 132 18.46 -31.57 -8.08
C VAL A 132 19.73 -30.72 -8.20
N VAL A 133 19.61 -29.45 -7.87
CA VAL A 133 20.75 -28.52 -7.78
C VAL A 133 21.17 -28.42 -6.31
N SER A 134 22.48 -28.41 -6.05
CA SER A 134 23.04 -28.12 -4.72
C SER A 134 23.79 -26.80 -4.80
N GLY A 135 23.51 -25.89 -3.87
CA GLY A 135 24.14 -24.57 -3.81
C GLY A 135 24.33 -24.13 -2.37
N LEU A 136 25.17 -23.11 -2.15
CA LEU A 136 25.43 -22.55 -0.83
C LEU A 136 24.96 -21.09 -0.80
N SER A 137 24.26 -20.67 0.26
CA SER A 137 23.74 -19.31 0.36
C SER A 137 24.83 -18.34 0.82
N ASN A 138 24.67 -17.06 0.48
CA ASN A 138 25.64 -16.02 0.85
C ASN A 138 25.78 -15.87 2.37
N ASP A 139 24.70 -16.06 3.12
CA ASP A 139 24.72 -16.06 4.58
C ASP A 139 25.54 -17.22 5.17
N GLN A 140 25.53 -18.39 4.52
CA GLN A 140 26.35 -19.52 4.96
C GLN A 140 27.82 -19.31 4.64
N ILE A 141 28.15 -18.73 3.47
CA ILE A 141 29.52 -18.37 3.10
C ILE A 141 30.08 -17.29 4.03
N ALA A 142 29.28 -16.29 4.43
CA ALA A 142 29.72 -15.20 5.30
C ALA A 142 29.88 -15.64 6.77
N LYS A 143 29.10 -16.63 7.23
CA LYS A 143 29.22 -17.20 8.57
C LYS A 143 30.42 -18.13 8.70
N THR A 144 30.92 -18.67 7.60
CA THR A 144 32.16 -19.45 7.57
C THR A 144 33.32 -18.50 7.29
N LEU A 145 34.41 -18.62 8.06
CA LEU A 145 35.61 -17.77 7.89
C LEU A 145 36.48 -18.27 6.72
N ASP A 146 35.86 -18.57 5.59
CA ASP A 146 36.55 -19.13 4.44
C ASP A 146 37.37 -18.01 3.77
N ARG A 147 38.67 -18.25 3.57
CA ARG A 147 39.59 -17.23 3.07
C ARG A 147 39.65 -17.17 1.55
N ASP A 148 39.28 -18.27 0.89
CA ASP A 148 39.40 -18.46 -0.55
C ASP A 148 38.19 -19.21 -1.14
N ALA A 149 37.80 -18.83 -2.36
CA ALA A 149 36.65 -19.43 -3.07
C ALA A 149 36.79 -20.94 -3.30
N SER A 150 38.02 -21.45 -3.37
CA SER A 150 38.32 -22.88 -3.53
C SER A 150 37.88 -23.73 -2.32
N GLU A 151 37.82 -23.14 -1.12
CA GLU A 151 37.36 -23.85 0.10
C GLU A 151 35.83 -23.98 0.13
N VAL A 152 35.14 -22.98 -0.41
CA VAL A 152 33.67 -22.92 -0.49
C VAL A 152 33.13 -23.99 -1.45
N VAL A 153 33.78 -24.16 -2.60
CA VAL A 153 33.33 -25.08 -3.67
C VAL A 153 33.53 -26.56 -3.28
N ARG A 154 34.49 -26.87 -2.41
CA ARG A 154 34.72 -28.26 -1.90
C ARG A 154 33.60 -28.80 -1.03
N ARG A 155 32.69 -27.94 -0.55
CA ARG A 155 31.51 -28.36 0.24
C ARG A 155 30.35 -28.83 -0.63
N ILE A 156 30.43 -28.63 -1.95
CA ILE A 156 29.44 -29.16 -2.89
C ILE A 156 29.76 -30.65 -3.13
N PRO A 157 28.81 -31.58 -2.91
CA PRO A 157 29.04 -33.00 -3.14
C PRO A 157 29.40 -33.27 -4.61
N GLY A 158 30.46 -34.06 -4.86
CA GLY A 158 30.88 -34.46 -6.21
C GLY A 158 31.95 -33.58 -6.86
N VAL A 159 32.45 -32.55 -6.18
CA VAL A 159 33.53 -31.68 -6.71
C VAL A 159 34.86 -31.97 -6.02
N THR A 160 35.88 -32.36 -6.79
CA THR A 160 37.25 -32.54 -6.28
C THR A 160 38.15 -31.42 -6.79
N VAL A 161 38.85 -30.74 -5.87
CA VAL A 161 39.82 -29.69 -6.21
C VAL A 161 41.23 -30.27 -6.22
N GLN A 162 41.92 -30.19 -7.35
CA GLN A 162 43.29 -30.67 -7.52
C GLN A 162 44.25 -29.47 -7.67
N ASN A 163 45.40 -29.50 -6.98
CA ASN A 163 46.44 -28.46 -6.98
C ASN A 163 45.93 -27.03 -6.69
N ASN A 164 44.99 -26.90 -5.75
CA ASN A 164 44.44 -25.63 -5.25
C ASN A 164 43.77 -24.69 -6.27
N ASN A 165 43.66 -25.07 -7.56
CA ASN A 165 43.20 -24.16 -8.61
C ASN A 165 42.35 -24.81 -9.72
N PHE A 166 42.16 -26.13 -9.73
CA PHE A 166 41.41 -26.82 -10.79
C PHE A 166 40.30 -27.69 -10.22
N ILE A 167 39.10 -27.55 -10.80
CA ILE A 167 37.91 -28.33 -10.49
C ILE A 167 37.84 -29.51 -11.46
N VAL A 168 37.70 -30.73 -10.93
CA VAL A 168 37.39 -31.94 -11.70
C VAL A 168 35.99 -32.40 -11.30
N ILE A 169 35.13 -32.61 -12.31
CA ILE A 169 33.74 -33.10 -12.18
C ILE A 169 33.61 -34.51 -12.75
#